data_AF-A0A495XFK5-F1
#
_entry.id   AF-A0A495XFK5-F1
#
_cell.length_a   1.000
_cell.length_b   1.000
_cell.length_c   1.000
_cell.angle_alpha   90.00
_cell.angle_beta   90.00
_cell.angle_gamma   90.00
#
_symmetry.space_group_name_H-M   'P 1'
#
loop_
_entity.id
_entity.type
_entity.pdbx_description
1 polymer ?
#
loop_
_entity_poly.entity_id
_entity_poly.type
_entity_poly.pdbx_seq_one_letter_code
_entity_poly.pdbx_strand_id
1 'polypeptide(L)'
;MIGLVVVSHSRRLAEGVAELAGQMAPDVTIVPAGGDGEGGLGTDFMAVTEAIEQASGDGVVVLYDLGSARMVADMAAEEATGEVRVVDAPLVEGAVAAAVAAQGGAALDAVAAAATGAAEEAGWTRSPADTSTSAPAHPADTSTPTPAHPTGTAAPDPAHPAGTSTPAPAHPASTSSTGEVRAQVVLTNDVGLHARPAALVARALAGLDARVVVRFDGQEADAASVLALMGLGAPGGARVELVASGTDAAEAVRRVEDLAARNFDE
;
A
#
# COMPACT_ATOMS: atom_id res chain seq x y z
N MET A 1 -1.11 16.68 -11.76
CA MET A 1 -1.35 15.56 -10.84
C MET A 1 -0.36 14.45 -11.16
N ILE A 2 0.02 13.64 -10.18
CA ILE A 2 0.92 12.48 -10.39
C ILE A 2 0.12 11.32 -10.98
N GLY A 3 0.62 10.74 -12.07
CA GLY A 3 0.05 9.54 -12.69
C GLY A 3 0.71 8.25 -12.19
N LEU A 4 0.04 7.12 -12.43
CA LEU A 4 0.49 5.81 -12.01
C LEU A 4 0.55 4.84 -13.19
N VAL A 5 1.59 4.01 -13.24
CA VAL A 5 1.69 2.89 -14.17
C VAL A 5 1.87 1.60 -13.38
N VAL A 6 1.04 0.59 -13.68
CA VAL A 6 1.08 -0.73 -13.04
C VAL A 6 1.68 -1.72 -14.04
N VAL A 7 2.95 -2.06 -13.85
CA VAL A 7 3.67 -3.00 -14.71
C VAL A 7 3.56 -4.42 -14.14
N SER A 8 3.20 -5.40 -14.97
CA SER A 8 3.18 -6.79 -14.51
C SER A 8 3.38 -7.78 -15.65
N HIS A 9 3.88 -8.97 -15.35
CA HIS A 9 3.97 -10.07 -16.32
C HIS A 9 2.60 -10.48 -16.86
N SER A 10 1.57 -10.31 -16.03
CA SER A 10 0.19 -10.64 -16.37
C SER A 10 -0.60 -9.39 -16.67
N ARG A 11 -1.18 -9.32 -17.88
CA ARG A 11 -2.15 -8.28 -18.26
C ARG A 11 -3.29 -8.18 -17.26
N ARG A 12 -3.88 -9.33 -16.90
CA ARG A 12 -5.03 -9.41 -15.98
C ARG A 12 -4.69 -8.89 -14.58
N LEU A 13 -3.45 -9.10 -14.13
CA LEU A 13 -3.01 -8.60 -12.83
C LEU A 13 -2.83 -7.08 -12.88
N ALA A 14 -2.16 -6.56 -13.91
CA ALA A 14 -2.00 -5.11 -14.10
C ALA A 14 -3.36 -4.40 -14.16
N GLU A 15 -4.27 -4.90 -14.99
CA GLU A 15 -5.64 -4.39 -15.12
C GLU A 15 -6.40 -4.44 -13.79
N GLY A 16 -6.38 -5.58 -13.09
CA GLY A 16 -7.11 -5.72 -11.82
C GLY A 16 -6.57 -4.83 -10.70
N VAL A 17 -5.25 -4.62 -10.65
CA VAL A 17 -4.64 -3.69 -9.68
C VAL A 17 -4.98 -2.25 -10.01
N ALA A 18 -4.92 -1.86 -11.29
CA ALA A 18 -5.33 -0.53 -11.73
C ALA A 18 -6.82 -0.26 -11.43
N GLU A 19 -7.68 -1.25 -11.68
CA GLU A 19 -9.11 -1.18 -11.35
C GLU A 19 -9.33 -0.95 -9.84
N LEU A 20 -8.68 -1.77 -9.00
CA LEU A 20 -8.79 -1.65 -7.55
C LEU A 20 -8.32 -0.28 -7.05
N ALA A 21 -7.16 0.17 -7.49
CA ALA A 21 -6.61 1.47 -7.11
C ALA A 21 -7.49 2.63 -7.60
N GLY A 22 -8.07 2.53 -8.80
CA GLY A 22 -8.98 3.53 -9.37
C GLY A 22 -10.29 3.69 -8.58
N GLN A 23 -10.77 2.65 -7.88
CA GLN A 23 -11.92 2.80 -6.98
C GLN A 23 -11.62 3.71 -5.78
N MET A 24 -10.35 3.77 -5.35
CA MET A 24 -9.91 4.60 -4.23
C MET A 24 -9.52 6.01 -4.68
N ALA A 25 -9.09 6.15 -5.94
CA ALA A 25 -8.53 7.37 -6.50
C ALA A 25 -9.15 7.69 -7.89
N PRO A 26 -10.43 8.13 -7.94
CA PRO A 26 -11.15 8.32 -9.20
C PRO A 26 -10.61 9.45 -10.08
N ASP A 27 -9.85 10.39 -9.50
CA ASP A 27 -9.29 11.53 -10.23
C ASP A 27 -7.86 11.25 -10.73
N VAL A 28 -7.25 10.13 -10.33
CA VAL A 28 -5.87 9.78 -10.69
C VAL A 28 -5.84 8.93 -11.94
N THR A 29 -4.94 9.28 -12.88
CA THR A 29 -4.72 8.46 -14.08
C THR A 29 -3.84 7.27 -13.72
N ILE A 30 -4.40 6.06 -13.82
CA ILE A 30 -3.73 4.79 -13.51
C ILE A 30 -3.75 3.91 -14.75
N VAL A 31 -2.59 3.64 -15.33
CA VAL A 31 -2.47 2.93 -16.61
C VAL A 31 -1.85 1.55 -16.40
N PRO A 32 -2.56 0.46 -16.73
CA PRO A 32 -2.00 -0.89 -16.65
C PRO A 32 -1.10 -1.19 -17.86
N ALA A 33 0.06 -1.79 -17.61
CA ALA A 33 0.99 -2.28 -18.63
C ALA A 33 1.40 -3.71 -18.29
N GLY A 34 0.75 -4.71 -18.89
CA GLY A 34 1.12 -6.09 -18.62
C GLY A 34 0.93 -7.07 -19.76
N GLY A 35 1.70 -8.15 -19.70
CA GLY A 35 1.81 -9.14 -20.75
C GLY A 35 2.90 -8.81 -21.77
N ASP A 36 3.13 -9.77 -22.66
CA ASP A 36 4.13 -9.74 -23.73
C ASP A 36 3.65 -9.09 -25.04
N GLY A 37 2.44 -8.52 -25.06
CA GLY A 37 1.80 -7.98 -26.27
C GLY A 37 1.11 -9.04 -27.15
N GLU A 38 1.44 -10.32 -27.00
CA GLU A 38 0.86 -11.45 -27.76
C GLU A 38 -0.22 -12.22 -26.97
N GLY A 39 -0.41 -11.86 -25.69
CA GLY A 39 -1.43 -12.45 -24.81
C GLY A 39 -0.86 -13.51 -23.85
N GLY A 40 0.46 -13.69 -23.83
CA GLY A 40 1.18 -14.47 -22.84
C GLY A 40 1.64 -13.65 -21.64
N LEU A 41 2.43 -14.30 -20.79
CA LEU A 41 3.08 -13.66 -19.65
C LEU A 41 4.41 -13.05 -20.08
N GLY A 42 4.63 -11.79 -19.73
CA GLY A 42 5.85 -11.06 -20.05
C GLY A 42 5.68 -9.57 -19.83
N THR A 43 6.71 -8.80 -20.18
CA THR A 43 6.67 -7.35 -20.08
C THR A 43 7.10 -6.76 -21.42
N ASP A 44 6.14 -6.15 -22.12
CA ASP A 44 6.40 -5.47 -23.39
C ASP A 44 6.90 -4.04 -23.16
N PHE A 45 8.07 -3.73 -23.72
CA PHE A 45 8.72 -2.42 -23.57
C PHE A 45 7.89 -1.28 -24.15
N MET A 46 7.28 -1.49 -25.31
CA MET A 46 6.49 -0.45 -25.99
C MET A 46 5.22 -0.15 -25.19
N ALA A 47 4.54 -1.16 -24.67
CA ALA A 47 3.37 -1.00 -23.82
C ALA A 47 3.68 -0.23 -22.53
N VAL A 48 4.84 -0.48 -21.90
CA VAL A 48 5.26 0.27 -20.71
C VAL A 48 5.57 1.73 -21.06
N THR A 49 6.27 1.96 -22.17
CA THR A 49 6.58 3.33 -22.64
C THR A 49 5.31 4.11 -22.95
N GLU A 50 4.39 3.50 -23.69
CA GLU A 50 3.09 4.10 -24.00
C GLU A 50 2.28 4.38 -22.73
N ALA A 51 2.29 3.46 -21.75
CA ALA A 51 1.60 3.67 -20.48
C ALA A 51 2.17 4.85 -19.67
N ILE A 52 3.49 5.03 -19.66
CA ILE A 52 4.15 6.19 -19.03
C ILE A 52 3.73 7.49 -19.73
N GLU A 53 3.68 7.48 -21.06
CA GLU A 53 3.21 8.64 -21.83
C GLU A 53 1.72 8.94 -21.57
N GLN A 54 0.87 7.92 -21.47
CA GLN A 54 -0.55 8.08 -21.18
C GLN A 54 -0.82 8.58 -19.75
N ALA A 55 -0.03 8.12 -18.77
CA ALA A 55 -0.12 8.57 -17.38
C ALA A 55 0.47 9.98 -17.16
N SER A 56 0.99 10.61 -18.22
CA SER A 56 1.74 11.87 -18.14
C SER A 56 0.97 12.99 -17.44
N GLY A 57 1.72 13.79 -16.68
CA GLY A 57 1.21 14.82 -15.78
C GLY A 57 2.37 15.58 -15.14
N ASP A 58 2.29 15.84 -13.83
CA ASP A 58 3.39 16.48 -13.09
C ASP A 58 4.51 15.48 -12.72
N GLY A 59 4.34 14.21 -13.05
CA GLY A 59 5.26 13.11 -12.81
C GLY A 59 4.53 11.76 -12.82
N VAL A 60 5.26 10.66 -12.94
CA VAL A 60 4.70 9.30 -13.00
C VAL A 60 5.40 8.39 -11.99
N VAL A 61 4.61 7.63 -11.22
CA VAL A 61 5.11 6.53 -10.38
C VAL A 61 4.80 5.20 -11.07
N VAL A 62 5.83 4.39 -11.26
CA VAL A 62 5.76 3.08 -11.92
C VAL A 62 5.96 1.99 -10.88
N LEU A 63 4.96 1.13 -10.71
CA LEU A 63 5.01 -0.06 -9.86
C LEU A 63 5.18 -1.31 -10.71
N TYR A 64 5.81 -2.35 -10.15
CA TYR A 64 6.04 -3.62 -10.86
C TYR A 64 5.82 -4.85 -9.96
N ASP A 65 5.63 -6.02 -10.56
CA ASP A 65 5.51 -7.30 -9.83
C ASP A 65 6.86 -7.95 -9.49
N LEU A 66 7.63 -8.31 -10.52
CA LEU A 66 8.84 -9.14 -10.43
C LEU A 66 10.03 -8.41 -11.06
N GLY A 67 11.24 -8.87 -10.72
CA GLY A 67 12.49 -8.18 -11.11
C GLY A 67 12.71 -7.99 -12.62
N SER A 68 12.20 -8.87 -13.47
CA SER A 68 12.28 -8.68 -14.93
C SER A 68 11.38 -7.55 -15.44
N ALA A 69 10.21 -7.34 -14.83
CA ALA A 69 9.34 -6.21 -15.16
C ALA A 69 10.01 -4.89 -14.76
N ARG A 70 10.74 -4.88 -13.62
CA ARG A 70 11.55 -3.73 -13.20
C ARG A 70 12.57 -3.32 -14.25
N MET A 71 13.33 -4.27 -14.81
CA MET A 71 14.35 -3.95 -15.81
C MET A 71 13.73 -3.24 -17.03
N VAL A 72 12.57 -3.70 -17.49
CA VAL A 72 11.83 -3.05 -18.60
C VAL A 72 11.30 -1.68 -18.19
N ALA A 73 10.75 -1.56 -16.98
CA ALA A 73 10.28 -0.29 -16.44
C ALA A 73 11.40 0.75 -16.28
N ASP A 74 12.57 0.35 -15.79
CA ASP A 74 13.75 1.21 -15.66
C ASP A 74 14.20 1.71 -17.04
N MET A 75 14.30 0.84 -18.05
CA MET A 75 14.64 1.24 -19.43
C MET A 75 13.60 2.22 -20.02
N ALA A 76 12.31 1.96 -19.84
CA ALA A 76 11.25 2.82 -20.36
C ALA A 76 11.21 4.18 -19.64
N ALA A 77 11.51 4.20 -18.34
CA ALA A 77 11.62 5.43 -17.56
C ALA A 77 12.83 6.30 -17.99
N GLU A 78 13.93 5.68 -18.42
CA GLU A 78 15.09 6.40 -18.96
C GLU A 78 14.80 7.08 -20.31
N GLU A 79 13.90 6.52 -21.13
CA GLU A 79 13.49 7.12 -22.41
C GLU A 79 12.39 8.18 -22.25
N ALA A 80 11.72 8.23 -21.10
CA ALA A 80 10.64 9.15 -20.85
C ALA A 80 11.12 10.61 -20.82
N THR A 81 10.29 11.51 -21.35
CA THR A 81 10.59 12.96 -21.38
C THR A 81 10.27 13.68 -20.07
N GLY A 82 9.47 13.06 -19.19
CA GLY A 82 9.03 13.62 -17.92
C GLY A 82 9.71 12.98 -16.71
N GLU A 83 9.35 13.43 -15.50
CA GLU A 83 9.84 12.83 -14.27
C GLU A 83 9.13 11.50 -13.98
N VAL A 84 9.90 10.41 -13.96
CA VAL A 84 9.40 9.06 -13.69
C VAL A 84 10.14 8.46 -12.49
N ARG A 85 9.41 7.82 -11.58
CA ARG A 85 9.94 7.05 -10.43
C ARG A 85 9.50 5.59 -10.54
N VAL A 86 10.45 4.69 -10.79
CA VAL A 86 10.22 3.25 -10.65
C VAL A 86 10.42 2.87 -9.18
N VAL A 87 9.35 2.41 -8.52
CA VAL A 87 9.35 2.15 -7.08
C VAL A 87 9.34 0.66 -6.77
N ASP A 88 10.19 0.26 -5.83
CA ASP A 88 10.19 -1.09 -5.28
C ASP A 88 9.18 -1.17 -4.13
N ALA A 89 8.02 -1.74 -4.42
CA ALA A 89 6.89 -1.85 -3.50
C ALA A 89 6.08 -3.13 -3.81
N PRO A 90 5.36 -3.69 -2.83
CA PRO A 90 4.36 -4.72 -3.11
C PRO A 90 3.34 -4.18 -4.11
N LEU A 91 3.12 -4.89 -5.23
CA LEU A 91 2.40 -4.34 -6.39
C LEU A 91 1.01 -3.82 -6.02
N VAL A 92 0.24 -4.58 -5.23
CA VAL A 92 -1.15 -4.23 -4.91
C VAL A 92 -1.20 -3.12 -3.86
N GLU A 93 -0.56 -3.35 -2.71
CA GLU A 93 -0.57 -2.46 -1.57
C GLU A 93 0.09 -1.12 -1.90
N GLY A 94 1.23 -1.16 -2.60
CA GLY A 94 1.93 0.02 -3.08
C GLY A 94 1.12 0.82 -4.08
N ALA A 95 0.39 0.17 -5.00
CA ALA A 95 -0.43 0.87 -5.98
C ALA A 95 -1.61 1.60 -5.31
N VAL A 96 -2.25 0.97 -4.32
CA VAL A 96 -3.33 1.59 -3.54
C VAL A 96 -2.80 2.77 -2.72
N ALA A 97 -1.69 2.60 -2.01
CA ALA A 97 -1.08 3.68 -1.22
C ALA A 97 -0.68 4.88 -2.09
N ALA A 98 -0.04 4.62 -3.23
CA ALA A 98 0.34 5.65 -4.19
C ALA A 98 -0.88 6.38 -4.77
N ALA A 99 -1.93 5.63 -5.15
CA ALA A 99 -3.16 6.18 -5.70
C ALA A 99 -3.86 7.13 -4.72
N VAL A 100 -3.95 6.75 -3.44
CA VAL A 100 -4.56 7.59 -2.40
C VAL A 100 -3.73 8.86 -2.17
N ALA A 101 -2.40 8.74 -2.10
CA ALA A 101 -1.51 9.90 -1.96
C ALA A 101 -1.64 10.86 -3.15
N ALA A 102 -1.66 10.34 -4.38
CA ALA A 102 -1.82 11.13 -5.60
C ALA A 102 -3.21 11.81 -5.68
N GLN A 103 -4.27 11.10 -5.29
CA GLN A 103 -5.64 11.63 -5.20
C GLN A 103 -5.75 12.78 -4.20
N GLY A 104 -4.93 12.71 -3.14
CA GLY A 104 -4.77 13.76 -2.14
C GLY A 104 -3.92 14.97 -2.60
N GLY A 105 -3.37 14.94 -3.82
CA GLY A 105 -2.55 16.01 -4.37
C GLY A 105 -1.09 16.00 -3.89
N ALA A 106 -0.59 14.88 -3.37
CA ALA A 106 0.81 14.76 -2.97
C ALA A 106 1.77 14.90 -4.17
N ALA A 107 2.98 15.42 -3.92
CA ALA A 107 4.04 15.55 -4.92
C ALA A 107 4.69 14.20 -5.25
N LEU A 108 5.40 14.11 -6.38
CA LEU A 108 5.97 12.87 -6.92
C LEU A 108 6.75 12.04 -5.90
N ASP A 109 7.71 12.65 -5.19
CA ASP A 109 8.52 11.95 -4.20
C ASP A 109 7.70 11.45 -3.01
N ALA A 110 6.64 12.17 -2.61
CA ALA A 110 5.75 11.74 -1.53
C ALA A 110 4.84 10.58 -1.97
N VAL A 111 4.36 10.60 -3.21
CA VAL A 111 3.60 9.47 -3.80
C VAL A 111 4.49 8.22 -3.90
N ALA A 112 5.72 8.38 -4.36
CA ALA A 112 6.69 7.29 -4.43
C ALA A 112 7.02 6.72 -3.03
N ALA A 113 7.21 7.59 -2.03
CA ALA A 113 7.45 7.18 -0.66
C ALA A 113 6.26 6.41 -0.06
N ALA A 114 5.02 6.84 -0.32
CA ALA A 114 3.81 6.13 0.11
C ALA A 114 3.74 4.72 -0.49
N ALA A 115 4.10 4.56 -1.77
CA ALA A 115 4.16 3.26 -2.41
C ALA A 115 5.16 2.32 -1.71
N THR A 116 6.40 2.77 -1.49
CA THR A 116 7.45 1.97 -0.88
C THR A 116 7.16 1.64 0.60
N GLY A 117 6.57 2.58 1.34
CA GLY A 117 6.20 2.38 2.76
C GLY A 117 5.14 1.30 2.98
N ALA A 118 4.35 0.97 1.96
CA ALA A 118 3.27 -0.02 2.04
C ALA A 118 3.74 -1.42 2.51
N ALA A 119 4.99 -1.80 2.24
CA ALA A 119 5.53 -3.08 2.70
C ALA A 119 5.65 -3.14 4.24
N GLU A 120 6.13 -2.08 4.86
CA GLU A 120 6.30 -2.01 6.32
C GLU A 120 4.94 -2.00 7.02
N GLU A 121 3.99 -1.25 6.46
CA GLU A 121 2.61 -1.15 6.97
C GLU A 121 1.84 -2.46 6.83
N ALA A 122 2.04 -3.20 5.75
CA ALA A 122 1.44 -4.52 5.54
C ALA A 122 2.13 -5.64 6.36
N GLY A 123 3.19 -5.33 7.11
CA GLY A 123 3.96 -6.31 7.86
C GLY A 123 4.88 -7.20 7.00
N TRP A 124 5.08 -6.84 5.73
CA TRP A 124 6.06 -7.47 4.84
C TRP A 124 7.43 -6.86 5.09
N THR A 125 8.12 -7.29 6.14
CA THR A 125 9.54 -6.96 6.28
C THR A 125 10.34 -7.88 5.34
N ARG A 126 10.93 -7.32 4.27
CA ARG A 126 12.01 -8.04 3.59
C ARG A 126 13.20 -8.09 4.54
N SER A 127 13.64 -9.30 4.87
CA SER A 127 14.89 -9.47 5.61
C SER A 127 16.04 -8.96 4.73
N PRO A 128 17.01 -8.19 5.25
CA PRO A 128 18.11 -7.61 4.47
C PRO A 128 19.04 -8.66 3.80
N ALA A 129 18.76 -9.95 3.93
CA ALA A 129 19.48 -11.05 3.30
C ALA A 129 19.06 -11.33 1.83
N ASP A 130 17.93 -10.80 1.35
CA ASP A 130 17.41 -11.11 0.00
C ASP A 130 18.10 -10.33 -1.15
N THR A 131 19.08 -9.48 -0.87
CA THR A 131 19.88 -8.80 -1.91
C THR A 131 21.06 -9.63 -2.43
N SER A 132 21.28 -10.86 -1.93
CA SER A 132 22.34 -11.73 -2.46
C SER A 132 21.84 -12.56 -3.63
N THR A 133 22.02 -12.02 -4.85
CA THR A 133 22.03 -12.81 -6.07
C THR A 133 23.18 -13.82 -6.01
N SER A 134 22.85 -15.07 -5.70
CA SER A 134 23.60 -16.23 -6.19
C SER A 134 22.64 -17.40 -6.32
N ALA A 135 22.13 -17.60 -7.54
CA ALA A 135 21.44 -18.82 -7.90
C ALA A 135 22.40 -20.02 -7.71
N PRO A 136 22.01 -21.09 -7.01
CA PRO A 136 22.75 -22.34 -7.10
C PRO A 136 22.51 -22.93 -8.49
N ALA A 137 23.59 -23.21 -9.22
CA ALA A 137 23.55 -23.93 -10.48
C ALA A 137 22.97 -25.35 -10.25
N HIS A 138 21.80 -25.63 -10.80
CA HIS A 138 21.27 -26.99 -10.90
C HIS A 138 21.84 -27.69 -12.13
N PRO A 139 22.49 -28.85 -12.02
CA PRO A 139 22.70 -29.73 -13.16
C PRO A 139 21.38 -30.43 -13.51
N ALA A 140 21.10 -30.54 -14.80
CA ALA A 140 19.99 -31.31 -15.35
C ALA A 140 20.09 -32.80 -14.94
N ASP A 141 18.97 -33.44 -14.57
CA ASP A 141 18.36 -34.53 -15.36
C ASP A 141 17.05 -35.11 -14.75
N THR A 142 16.12 -35.33 -15.67
CA THR A 142 14.99 -36.29 -15.83
C THR A 142 14.33 -37.11 -14.68
N SER A 143 12.99 -37.25 -14.84
CA SER A 143 12.10 -38.39 -14.52
C SER A 143 11.36 -38.45 -13.15
N THR A 144 10.03 -38.25 -13.19
CA THR A 144 9.00 -38.79 -12.27
C THR A 144 8.89 -40.33 -12.42
N PRO A 145 8.31 -41.13 -11.48
CA PRO A 145 6.98 -40.92 -10.87
C PRO A 145 6.77 -41.31 -9.38
N THR A 146 5.63 -40.84 -8.84
CA THR A 146 4.94 -41.15 -7.57
C THR A 146 4.75 -42.66 -7.30
N PRO A 147 4.74 -43.13 -6.03
CA PRO A 147 3.44 -43.44 -5.38
C PRO A 147 3.33 -43.26 -3.83
N ALA A 148 2.10 -42.92 -3.40
CA ALA A 148 1.30 -43.35 -2.23
C ALA A 148 1.83 -43.41 -0.76
N HIS A 149 1.02 -42.80 0.11
CA HIS A 149 0.86 -42.92 1.59
C HIS A 149 0.67 -44.36 2.11
N PRO A 150 0.95 -44.70 3.42
CA PRO A 150 0.00 -44.42 4.52
C PRO A 150 0.54 -44.24 5.98
N THR A 151 -0.28 -43.56 6.80
CA THR A 151 -0.61 -43.73 8.25
C THR A 151 0.45 -43.66 9.37
N GLY A 152 0.14 -42.90 10.43
CA GLY A 152 0.53 -43.26 11.82
C GLY A 152 0.80 -42.15 12.85
N THR A 153 -0.24 -41.71 13.57
CA THR A 153 -0.38 -41.59 15.06
C THR A 153 0.54 -40.71 15.95
N ALA A 154 -0.11 -39.71 16.59
CA ALA A 154 -0.07 -39.19 17.99
C ALA A 154 1.17 -38.51 18.66
N ALA A 155 0.98 -37.20 18.98
CA ALA A 155 1.14 -36.38 20.23
C ALA A 155 2.01 -36.85 21.45
N PRO A 156 2.36 -35.98 22.46
CA PRO A 156 2.36 -34.50 22.59
C PRO A 156 3.67 -33.85 23.18
N ASP A 157 3.70 -32.50 23.16
CA ASP A 157 4.33 -31.44 24.01
C ASP A 157 5.54 -31.73 24.97
N PRO A 158 6.47 -30.75 25.18
CA PRO A 158 6.16 -29.67 26.14
C PRO A 158 6.79 -28.27 25.89
N ALA A 159 6.00 -27.24 26.25
CA ALA A 159 6.30 -26.06 27.08
C ALA A 159 7.47 -25.09 26.76
N HIS A 160 7.07 -23.81 26.72
CA HIS A 160 7.80 -22.53 26.69
C HIS A 160 9.09 -22.40 27.54
N PRO A 161 9.91 -21.37 27.23
CA PRO A 161 9.75 -20.14 28.01
C PRO A 161 9.73 -18.84 27.18
N ALA A 162 9.08 -17.85 27.79
CA ALA A 162 9.00 -16.45 27.40
C ALA A 162 10.38 -15.80 27.13
N GLY A 163 10.41 -14.84 26.22
CA GLY A 163 11.60 -14.04 25.93
C GLY A 163 11.30 -12.82 25.06
N THR A 164 11.03 -11.69 25.72
CA THR A 164 11.31 -10.31 25.30
C THR A 164 10.71 -9.79 23.99
N SER A 165 9.59 -9.08 24.16
CA SER A 165 9.18 -7.94 23.35
C SER A 165 10.31 -6.94 23.18
N THR A 166 10.70 -6.66 21.93
CA THR A 166 11.58 -5.54 21.58
C THR A 166 10.68 -4.38 21.14
N PRO A 167 10.79 -3.19 21.74
CA PRO A 167 9.99 -2.04 21.34
C PRO A 167 10.46 -1.50 19.98
N ALA A 168 9.49 -1.17 19.12
CA ALA A 168 9.67 -0.44 17.88
C ALA A 168 10.43 0.88 18.09
N PRO A 169 11.21 1.37 17.10
CA PRO A 169 12.06 2.54 17.26
C PRO A 169 11.25 3.80 17.56
N ALA A 170 11.53 4.38 18.73
CA ALA A 170 11.05 5.68 19.15
C ALA A 170 11.52 6.77 18.18
N HIS A 171 10.56 7.44 17.54
CA HIS A 171 10.81 8.72 16.88
C HIS A 171 11.16 9.76 17.95
N PRO A 172 12.08 10.71 17.67
CA PRO A 172 12.59 11.64 18.66
C PRO A 172 11.46 12.52 19.18
N ALA A 173 11.18 12.40 20.48
CA ALA A 173 10.38 13.34 21.23
C ALA A 173 11.02 14.73 21.14
N SER A 174 10.42 15.59 20.32
CA SER A 174 10.65 17.03 20.36
C SER A 174 9.37 17.69 20.84
N THR A 175 9.48 18.27 22.02
CA THR A 175 8.47 19.02 22.75
C THR A 175 8.10 20.31 22.02
N SER A 176 6.82 20.45 21.67
CA SER A 176 6.11 21.72 21.78
C SER A 176 4.61 21.46 21.89
N SER A 177 4.00 21.93 22.97
CA SER A 177 2.57 21.85 23.21
C SER A 177 1.83 22.81 22.27
N THR A 178 1.27 22.28 21.19
CA THR A 178 0.23 22.93 20.39
C THR A 178 -0.97 21.97 20.37
N GLY A 179 -2.14 22.47 20.75
CA GLY A 179 -3.26 21.68 21.27
C GLY A 179 -3.64 20.44 20.46
N GLU A 180 -3.48 19.27 21.08
CA GLU A 180 -4.08 18.04 20.57
C GLU A 180 -5.61 18.15 20.64
N VAL A 181 -6.28 17.83 19.54
CA VAL A 181 -7.74 17.71 19.47
C VAL A 181 -8.09 16.24 19.55
N ARG A 182 -9.00 15.87 20.45
CA ARG A 182 -9.45 14.49 20.64
C ARG A 182 -10.94 14.37 20.40
N ALA A 183 -11.34 13.31 19.71
CA ALA A 183 -12.74 12.98 19.48
C ALA A 183 -12.97 11.47 19.55
N GLN A 184 -14.23 11.06 19.74
CA GLN A 184 -14.63 9.67 19.65
C GLN A 184 -15.65 9.51 18.53
N VAL A 185 -15.41 8.54 17.66
CA VAL A 185 -16.27 8.25 16.52
C VAL A 185 -16.74 6.80 16.62
N VAL A 186 -18.00 6.56 16.28
CA VAL A 186 -18.55 5.21 16.14
C VAL A 186 -18.58 4.86 14.66
N LEU A 187 -18.00 3.72 14.30
CA LEU A 187 -18.04 3.19 12.94
C LEU A 187 -19.43 2.59 12.70
N THR A 188 -20.33 3.30 12.03
CA THR A 188 -21.72 2.83 11.86
C THR A 188 -21.89 1.88 10.68
N ASN A 189 -20.89 1.78 9.81
CA ASN A 189 -20.92 0.91 8.65
C ASN A 189 -20.66 -0.55 9.07
N ASP A 190 -21.12 -1.50 8.25
CA ASP A 190 -21.17 -2.92 8.65
C ASP A 190 -19.78 -3.52 8.87
N VAL A 191 -18.78 -3.10 8.08
CA VAL A 191 -17.45 -3.73 8.05
C VAL A 191 -16.41 -2.94 8.83
N GLY A 192 -16.61 -1.63 9.06
CA GLY A 192 -15.68 -0.75 9.78
C GLY A 192 -14.64 -0.08 8.86
N LEU A 193 -13.39 0.09 9.30
CA LEU A 193 -12.35 0.80 8.53
C LEU A 193 -11.66 -0.08 7.48
N HIS A 194 -12.43 -0.69 6.58
CA HIS A 194 -11.88 -1.42 5.41
C HIS A 194 -11.46 -0.45 4.29
N ALA A 195 -10.98 -1.01 3.16
CA ALA A 195 -10.33 -0.26 2.08
C ALA A 195 -11.05 1.03 1.66
N ARG A 196 -12.37 1.00 1.49
CA ARG A 196 -13.15 2.15 0.99
C ARG A 196 -13.34 3.25 2.05
N PRO A 197 -13.91 2.99 3.26
CA PRO A 197 -13.95 3.98 4.34
C PRO A 197 -12.57 4.51 4.72
N ALA A 198 -11.55 3.65 4.76
CA ALA A 198 -10.17 4.06 5.04
C ALA A 198 -9.62 5.03 3.97
N ALA A 199 -9.87 4.76 2.68
CA ALA A 199 -9.49 5.67 1.59
C ALA A 199 -10.23 7.01 1.67
N LEU A 200 -11.51 7.02 2.05
CA LEU A 200 -12.26 8.26 2.25
C LEU A 200 -11.70 9.10 3.39
N VAL A 201 -11.32 8.48 4.50
CA VAL A 201 -10.66 9.14 5.63
C VAL A 201 -9.33 9.74 5.17
N ALA A 202 -8.46 8.95 4.55
CA ALA A 202 -7.15 9.42 4.06
C ALA A 202 -7.30 10.59 3.06
N ARG A 203 -8.26 10.49 2.14
CA ARG A 203 -8.57 11.56 1.17
C ARG A 203 -9.07 12.83 1.84
N ALA A 204 -9.95 12.73 2.84
CA ALA A 204 -10.50 13.90 3.52
C ALA A 204 -9.45 14.69 4.31
N LEU A 205 -8.39 13.99 4.74
CA LEU A 205 -7.25 14.56 5.46
C LEU A 205 -6.13 15.07 4.55
N ALA A 206 -6.12 14.68 3.27
CA ALA A 206 -5.08 15.08 2.35
C ALA A 206 -4.99 16.60 2.18
N GLY A 207 -3.75 17.11 2.15
CA GLY A 207 -3.45 18.53 2.02
C GLY A 207 -3.66 19.38 3.27
N LEU A 208 -4.08 18.79 4.40
CA LEU A 208 -4.14 19.49 5.69
C LEU A 208 -2.79 19.43 6.40
N ASP A 209 -2.44 20.51 7.12
CA ASP A 209 -1.33 20.50 8.07
C ASP A 209 -1.82 19.96 9.42
N ALA A 210 -2.14 18.67 9.42
CA ALA A 210 -2.59 17.93 10.59
C ALA A 210 -2.18 16.46 10.49
N ARG A 211 -1.64 15.93 11.59
CA ARG A 211 -1.48 14.49 11.80
C ARG A 211 -2.63 13.97 12.64
N VAL A 212 -3.33 12.95 12.14
CA VAL A 212 -4.45 12.31 12.84
C VAL A 212 -4.13 10.84 13.08
N VAL A 213 -4.22 10.42 14.34
CA VAL A 213 -4.04 9.03 14.76
C VAL A 213 -5.39 8.47 15.19
N VAL A 214 -5.76 7.30 14.65
CA VAL A 214 -6.93 6.54 15.06
C VAL A 214 -6.47 5.44 16.02
N ARG A 215 -7.12 5.35 17.19
CA ARG A 215 -6.81 4.36 18.22
C ARG A 215 -7.99 3.43 18.46
N PHE A 216 -7.70 2.14 18.50
CA PHE A 216 -8.69 1.10 18.79
C PHE A 216 -7.99 -0.12 19.41
N ASP A 217 -8.56 -0.66 20.49
CA ASP A 217 -8.06 -1.87 21.18
C ASP A 217 -6.53 -1.90 21.44
N GLY A 218 -5.98 -0.75 21.84
CA GLY A 218 -4.54 -0.60 22.10
C GLY A 218 -3.66 -0.54 20.85
N GLN A 219 -4.23 -0.62 19.65
CA GLN A 219 -3.57 -0.35 18.38
C GLN A 219 -3.74 1.12 17.99
N GLU A 220 -2.79 1.62 17.22
CA GLU A 220 -2.81 2.97 16.65
C GLU A 220 -2.53 2.90 15.16
N ALA A 221 -3.24 3.69 14.37
CA ALA A 221 -3.04 3.82 12.94
C ALA A 221 -3.00 5.30 12.54
N ASP A 222 -2.12 5.66 11.62
CA ASP A 222 -2.14 6.98 11.01
C ASP A 222 -3.33 7.05 10.03
N ALA A 223 -4.18 8.05 10.19
CA ALA A 223 -5.39 8.20 9.39
C ALA A 223 -5.11 8.58 7.93
N ALA A 224 -3.89 9.03 7.61
CA ALA A 224 -3.46 9.23 6.23
C ALA A 224 -3.06 7.92 5.54
N SER A 225 -2.80 6.84 6.29
CA SER A 225 -2.48 5.52 5.72
C SER A 225 -3.72 4.62 5.68
N VAL A 226 -4.16 4.33 4.46
CA VAL A 226 -5.28 3.40 4.22
C VAL A 226 -4.95 2.00 4.74
N LEU A 227 -3.72 1.54 4.53
CA LEU A 227 -3.30 0.20 4.96
C LEU A 227 -3.22 0.10 6.48
N ALA A 228 -2.69 1.12 7.16
CA ALA A 228 -2.65 1.15 8.62
C ALA A 228 -4.07 1.17 9.22
N LEU A 229 -4.99 1.94 8.64
CA LEU A 229 -6.40 1.97 9.06
C LEU A 229 -7.08 0.61 8.89
N MET A 230 -6.83 -0.08 7.77
CA MET A 230 -7.33 -1.45 7.55
C MET A 230 -6.72 -2.45 8.55
N GLY A 231 -5.43 -2.29 8.86
CA GLY A 231 -4.72 -3.10 9.84
C GLY A 231 -5.16 -2.89 11.29
N LEU A 232 -5.84 -1.77 11.59
CA LEU A 232 -6.40 -1.49 12.92
C LEU A 232 -7.47 -2.52 13.35
N GLY A 233 -8.14 -3.15 12.37
CA GLY A 233 -9.11 -4.20 12.63
C GLY A 233 -10.35 -3.75 13.41
N ALA A 234 -10.70 -2.45 13.35
CA ALA A 234 -11.86 -1.90 14.02
C ALA A 234 -13.16 -2.28 13.26
N PRO A 235 -14.03 -3.16 13.82
CA PRO A 235 -15.22 -3.64 13.12
C PRO A 235 -16.36 -2.60 13.13
N GLY A 236 -17.40 -2.86 12.34
CA GLY A 236 -18.66 -2.13 12.44
C GLY A 236 -19.23 -2.12 13.87
N GLY A 237 -19.74 -0.97 14.29
CA GLY A 237 -20.20 -0.69 15.64
C GLY A 237 -19.09 -0.35 16.65
N ALA A 238 -17.81 -0.47 16.28
CA ALA A 238 -16.71 -0.11 17.16
C ALA A 238 -16.65 1.40 17.42
N ARG A 239 -16.13 1.75 18.60
CA ARG A 239 -15.80 3.13 18.95
C ARG A 239 -14.29 3.33 18.87
N VAL A 240 -13.86 4.26 18.04
CA VAL A 240 -12.46 4.63 17.84
C VAL A 240 -12.18 6.01 18.44
N GLU A 241 -10.97 6.21 18.96
CA GLU A 241 -10.50 7.53 19.40
C GLU A 241 -9.69 8.17 18.27
N LEU A 242 -10.00 9.42 17.94
CA LEU A 242 -9.20 10.26 17.05
C LEU A 242 -8.33 11.17 17.89
N VAL A 243 -7.04 11.23 17.57
CA VAL A 243 -6.07 12.14 18.19
C VAL A 243 -5.40 12.93 17.07
N ALA A 244 -5.73 14.21 16.96
CA ALA A 244 -5.20 15.10 15.94
C ALA A 244 -4.25 16.14 16.53
N SER A 245 -3.19 16.45 15.79
CA SER A 245 -2.19 17.47 16.12
C SER A 245 -1.79 18.23 14.85
N GLY A 246 -1.30 19.46 14.98
CA GLY A 246 -1.01 20.35 13.84
C GLY A 246 -1.94 21.56 13.78
N THR A 247 -1.72 22.46 12.83
CA THR A 247 -2.49 23.71 12.71
C THR A 247 -3.93 23.46 12.27
N ASP A 248 -4.16 22.41 11.50
CA ASP A 248 -5.49 22.04 10.99
C ASP A 248 -6.16 20.93 11.82
N ALA A 249 -5.66 20.61 13.02
CA ALA A 249 -6.13 19.47 13.82
C ALA A 249 -7.64 19.46 14.08
N ALA A 250 -8.23 20.62 14.37
CA ALA A 250 -9.67 20.74 14.60
C ALA A 250 -10.49 20.51 13.32
N GLU A 251 -10.00 20.98 12.18
CA GLU A 251 -10.65 20.76 10.88
C GLU A 251 -10.55 19.30 10.46
N ALA A 252 -9.38 18.69 10.66
CA ALA A 252 -9.14 17.28 10.38
C ALA A 252 -10.11 16.36 11.14
N VAL A 253 -10.30 16.59 12.45
CA VAL A 253 -11.27 15.83 13.26
C VAL A 253 -12.70 16.01 12.74
N ARG A 254 -13.12 17.25 12.44
CA ARG A 254 -14.46 17.51 11.91
C ARG A 254 -14.74 16.75 10.62
N ARG A 255 -13.80 16.72 9.69
CA ARG A 255 -13.96 16.00 8.41
C ARG A 255 -14.14 14.49 8.60
N VAL A 256 -13.44 13.90 9.57
CA VAL A 256 -13.59 12.47 9.88
C VAL A 256 -14.92 12.20 10.60
N GLU A 257 -15.33 13.07 11.51
CA GLU A 257 -16.66 13.00 12.15
C GLU A 257 -17.80 13.10 11.13
N ASP A 258 -17.70 14.03 10.18
CA ASP A 258 -18.68 14.22 9.11
C ASP A 258 -18.75 13.01 8.17
N LEU A 259 -17.62 12.37 7.87
CA LEU A 259 -17.58 11.11 7.12
C LEU A 259 -18.30 9.99 7.87
N ALA A 260 -18.00 9.83 9.16
CA ALA A 260 -18.64 8.81 9.97
C ALA A 260 -20.15 9.05 10.13
N ALA A 261 -20.58 10.31 10.28
CA ALA A 261 -21.99 10.68 10.32
C ALA A 261 -22.74 10.36 9.02
N ARG A 262 -22.03 10.36 7.88
CA ARG A 262 -22.55 9.94 6.57
C ARG A 262 -22.34 8.45 6.29
N ASN A 263 -22.01 7.65 7.30
CA ASN A 263 -21.74 6.22 7.17
C ASN A 263 -20.63 5.91 6.14
N PHE A 264 -19.65 6.81 5.98
CA PHE A 264 -18.58 6.72 4.97
C PHE A 264 -19.10 6.58 3.53
N ASP A 265 -20.26 7.17 3.22
CA ASP A 265 -20.91 7.11 1.91
C ASP A 265 -21.20 5.66 1.44
N GLU A 266 -21.57 4.80 2.41
CA GLU A 266 -22.07 3.43 2.22
C GLU A 266 -23.57 3.29 2.55
#